data_AF-A0A401FTC0-F1
#
_entry.id   AF-A0A401FTC0-F1
#
_cell.length_a   1.000
_cell.length_b   1.000
_cell.length_c   1.000
_cell.angle_alpha   90.00
_cell.angle_beta   90.00
_cell.angle_gamma   90.00
#
_symmetry.space_group_name_H-M   'P 1'
#
loop_
_entity.id
_entity.type
_entity.pdbx_description
1 polymer ?
#
loop_
_entity_poly.entity_id
_entity_poly.type
_entity_poly.pdbx_seq_one_letter_code
_entity_poly.pdbx_strand_id
1 'polypeptide(L)'
;MKRYVAIFFLIVIFCSGCTHLSQNIPEDSLKNRVEERMQAVMSGKWDVVYTYFDSKYRKAVPEGKFVHKPRNVKFKKYTIETLTILPSGKEADVRLKLDIQFQGYTFPDAPKKQHWVREKNEWYLKGNLKKSNPFSSSQTTPKK
;
A
#
# COMPACT_ATOMS: atom_id res chain seq x y z
N MET A 1 61.38 12.14 21.58
CA MET A 1 60.81 12.17 20.22
C MET A 1 59.71 11.13 20.13
N LYS A 2 58.51 11.56 19.71
CA LYS A 2 57.39 10.81 19.07
C LYS A 2 57.06 9.42 19.66
N ARG A 3 56.19 9.32 20.68
CA ARG A 3 54.70 9.25 20.60
C ARG A 3 54.16 8.20 19.62
N TYR A 4 54.15 6.92 20.01
CA TYR A 4 53.30 5.88 19.41
C TYR A 4 52.88 4.84 20.47
N VAL A 5 52.16 5.28 21.50
CA VAL A 5 51.45 4.40 22.44
C VAL A 5 50.05 4.98 22.61
N ALA A 6 49.22 4.86 21.57
CA ALA A 6 47.84 5.37 21.61
C ALA A 6 46.97 4.80 20.48
N ILE A 7 47.08 3.52 20.12
CA ILE A 7 46.10 2.92 19.18
C ILE A 7 45.87 1.45 19.60
N PHE A 8 45.39 1.24 20.82
CA PHE A 8 44.93 -0.09 21.25
C PHE A 8 43.80 -0.02 22.26
N PHE A 9 42.88 0.94 22.10
CA PHE A 9 41.64 0.98 22.89
C PHE A 9 40.57 1.84 22.20
N LEU A 10 40.45 1.73 20.87
CA LEU A 10 39.33 2.34 20.14
C LEU A 10 38.19 1.33 20.04
N ILE A 11 37.55 1.15 21.20
CA ILE A 11 36.09 1.12 21.36
C ILE A 11 35.41 0.11 20.43
N VAL A 12 35.57 -1.14 20.84
CA VAL A 12 34.54 -2.18 20.77
C VAL A 12 33.34 -1.70 21.59
N ILE A 13 32.43 -0.90 21.01
CA ILE A 13 31.00 -0.78 21.38
C ILE A 13 30.28 -0.20 20.16
N PHE A 14 29.83 -1.07 19.26
CA PHE A 14 28.72 -0.75 18.33
C PHE A 14 27.72 -1.90 18.19
N CYS A 15 27.75 -2.87 19.12
CA CYS A 15 26.73 -3.91 19.27
C CYS A 15 25.66 -3.51 20.28
N SER A 16 25.08 -2.32 20.10
CA SER A 16 23.74 -2.02 20.60
C SER A 16 22.80 -2.00 19.40
N GLY A 17 22.77 -3.09 18.65
CA GLY A 17 21.65 -3.38 17.78
C GLY A 17 20.45 -3.52 18.69
N CYS A 18 19.66 -2.45 18.78
CA CYS A 18 18.43 -2.42 19.54
C CYS A 18 17.60 -3.65 19.20
N THR A 19 17.55 -4.62 20.11
CA THR A 19 16.40 -5.49 20.28
C THR A 19 15.23 -4.64 20.78
N HIS A 20 14.83 -3.64 19.98
CA HIS A 20 13.47 -3.16 20.02
C HIS A 20 12.68 -4.19 19.21
N LEU A 21 12.44 -5.33 19.86
CA LEU A 21 11.36 -6.22 19.50
C LEU A 21 10.08 -5.41 19.71
N SER A 22 9.80 -4.52 18.76
CA SER A 22 8.47 -3.99 18.56
C SER A 22 7.64 -5.23 18.26
N GLN A 23 7.01 -5.77 19.29
CA GLN A 23 5.70 -6.40 19.09
C GLN A 23 4.90 -5.35 18.36
N ASN A 24 4.93 -5.41 17.02
CA ASN A 24 4.20 -4.51 16.15
C ASN A 24 2.78 -4.51 16.68
N ILE A 25 2.38 -3.41 17.34
CA ILE A 25 1.00 -3.19 17.72
C ILE A 25 0.25 -3.33 16.39
N PRO A 26 -0.80 -4.19 16.31
CA PRO A 26 -1.44 -4.50 15.04
C PRO A 26 -1.86 -3.26 14.23
N GLU A 27 -2.14 -2.16 14.92
CA GLU A 27 -2.45 -0.85 14.35
C GLU A 27 -1.25 -0.16 13.69
N ASP A 28 -0.08 -0.14 14.34
CA ASP A 28 1.15 0.44 13.77
C ASP A 28 1.58 -0.31 12.50
N SER A 29 1.46 -1.64 12.53
CA SER A 29 1.72 -2.48 11.34
C SER A 29 0.79 -2.14 10.18
N LEU A 30 -0.52 -1.97 10.44
CA LEU A 30 -1.47 -1.61 9.40
C LEU A 30 -1.25 -0.18 8.89
N LYS A 31 -0.96 0.77 9.78
CA LYS A 31 -0.69 2.16 9.40
C LYS A 31 0.50 2.25 8.46
N ASN A 32 1.63 1.64 8.83
CA ASN A 32 2.83 1.61 7.99
C ASN A 32 2.51 0.98 6.62
N ARG A 33 1.74 -0.12 6.60
CA ARG A 33 1.34 -0.78 5.35
C ARG A 33 0.50 0.11 4.44
N VAL A 34 -0.42 0.90 5.01
CA VAL A 34 -1.22 1.88 4.27
C VAL A 34 -0.32 2.97 3.71
N GLU A 35 0.60 3.50 4.51
CA GLU A 35 1.52 4.56 4.12
C GLU A 35 2.45 4.12 2.96
N GLU A 36 3.10 2.96 3.08
CA GLU A 36 3.97 2.41 2.02
C GLU A 36 3.21 2.24 0.71
N ARG A 37 1.97 1.71 0.77
CA ARG A 37 1.12 1.57 -0.40
C ARG A 37 0.79 2.93 -1.00
N MET A 38 0.41 3.91 -0.18
CA MET A 38 0.05 5.25 -0.67
C MET A 38 1.25 5.99 -1.27
N GLN A 39 2.45 5.81 -0.72
CA GLN A 39 3.68 6.28 -1.33
C GLN A 39 3.92 5.65 -2.70
N ALA A 40 3.72 4.34 -2.85
CA ALA A 40 3.82 3.67 -4.14
C ALA A 40 2.77 4.19 -5.15
N VAL A 41 1.54 4.46 -4.71
CA VAL A 41 0.47 5.08 -5.52
C VAL A 41 0.89 6.47 -6.00
N MET A 42 1.38 7.34 -5.11
CA MET A 42 1.81 8.69 -5.48
C MET A 42 3.06 8.70 -6.37
N SER A 43 3.93 7.70 -6.21
CA SER A 43 5.14 7.53 -7.03
C SER A 43 4.88 6.85 -8.38
N GLY A 44 3.64 6.42 -8.66
CA GLY A 44 3.29 5.72 -9.89
C GLY A 44 3.92 4.32 -10.03
N LYS A 45 4.41 3.73 -8.94
CA LYS A 45 5.02 2.39 -8.92
C LYS A 45 3.94 1.32 -8.86
N TRP A 46 3.26 1.09 -9.97
CA TRP A 46 2.03 0.29 -10.01
C TRP A 46 2.24 -1.22 -9.87
N ASP A 47 3.41 -1.71 -10.24
CA ASP A 47 3.94 -3.03 -9.90
C ASP A 47 4.01 -3.18 -8.37
N VAL A 48 4.58 -2.21 -7.67
CA VAL A 48 4.66 -2.22 -6.19
C VAL A 48 3.27 -2.14 -5.56
N VAL A 49 2.39 -1.26 -6.06
CA VAL A 49 1.00 -1.15 -5.59
C VAL A 49 0.24 -2.48 -5.73
N TYR A 50 0.52 -3.25 -6.77
CA TYR A 50 -0.11 -4.55 -6.99
C TYR A 50 0.20 -5.55 -5.87
N THR A 51 1.40 -5.49 -5.28
CA THR A 51 1.83 -6.42 -4.23
C THR A 51 1.03 -6.29 -2.92
N TYR A 52 0.42 -5.12 -2.68
CA TYR A 52 -0.42 -4.88 -1.50
C TYR A 52 -1.81 -5.49 -1.60
N PHE A 53 -2.22 -6.05 -2.74
CA PHE A 53 -3.52 -6.71 -2.85
C PHE A 53 -3.51 -8.12 -2.27
N ASP A 54 -4.65 -8.53 -1.72
CA ASP A 54 -4.85 -9.86 -1.15
C ASP A 54 -4.60 -10.98 -2.16
N SER A 55 -4.30 -12.16 -1.65
CA SER A 55 -3.95 -13.32 -2.49
C SER A 55 -5.07 -13.71 -3.46
N LYS A 56 -6.35 -13.57 -3.07
CA LYS A 56 -7.48 -13.89 -3.95
C LYS A 56 -7.56 -12.92 -5.12
N TYR A 57 -7.33 -11.62 -4.90
CA TYR A 57 -7.26 -10.66 -6.00
C TYR A 57 -6.10 -10.95 -6.95
N ARG A 58 -4.89 -11.17 -6.42
CA ARG A 58 -3.69 -11.41 -7.23
C ARG A 58 -3.74 -12.71 -8.05
N LYS A 59 -4.48 -13.72 -7.57
CA LYS A 59 -4.77 -14.93 -8.34
C LYS A 59 -5.74 -14.68 -9.51
N ALA A 60 -6.68 -13.76 -9.35
CA ALA A 60 -7.73 -13.49 -10.33
C ALA A 60 -7.33 -12.43 -11.37
N VAL A 61 -6.48 -11.48 -11.01
CA VAL A 61 -6.05 -10.37 -11.89
C VAL A 61 -4.55 -10.47 -12.11
N PRO A 62 -4.09 -10.93 -13.30
CA PRO A 62 -2.67 -10.98 -13.60
C PRO A 62 -2.00 -9.61 -13.47
N GLU A 63 -0.78 -9.58 -12.92
CA GLU A 63 -0.01 -8.36 -12.68
C GLU A 63 0.09 -7.49 -13.93
N GLY A 64 0.47 -8.08 -15.07
CA GLY A 64 0.58 -7.35 -16.33
C GLY A 64 -0.71 -6.63 -16.72
N LYS A 65 -1.89 -7.22 -16.47
CA LYS A 65 -3.17 -6.55 -16.73
C LYS A 65 -3.42 -5.40 -15.76
N PHE A 66 -2.99 -5.52 -14.51
CA PHE A 66 -3.10 -4.46 -13.53
C PHE A 66 -2.17 -3.28 -13.84
N VAL A 67 -0.88 -3.56 -14.06
CA VAL A 67 0.18 -2.57 -14.24
C VAL A 67 -0.07 -1.73 -15.50
N HIS A 68 -0.41 -2.36 -16.63
CA HIS A 68 -0.64 -1.67 -17.91
C HIS A 68 -2.01 -1.01 -18.04
N LYS A 69 -2.86 -1.08 -17.00
CA LYS A 69 -4.17 -0.42 -17.02
C LYS A 69 -3.96 1.11 -17.11
N PRO A 70 -4.57 1.81 -18.09
CA PRO A 70 -4.49 3.25 -18.19
C PRO A 70 -5.15 3.90 -16.97
N ARG A 71 -4.47 4.90 -16.39
CA ARG A 71 -4.90 5.64 -15.20
C ARG A 71 -4.81 7.13 -15.50
N ASN A 72 -5.96 7.79 -15.58
CA ASN A 72 -6.04 9.22 -15.87
C ASN A 72 -6.13 10.09 -14.61
N VAL A 73 -5.84 9.50 -13.44
CA VAL A 73 -5.89 10.14 -12.13
C VAL A 73 -4.47 10.24 -11.57
N LYS A 74 -4.07 11.43 -11.14
CA LYS A 74 -2.84 11.66 -10.37
C LYS A 74 -3.20 11.86 -8.90
N PHE A 75 -2.50 11.18 -8.00
CA PHE A 75 -2.65 11.34 -6.56
C PHE A 75 -1.61 12.35 -6.08
N LYS A 76 -2.05 13.42 -5.42
CA LYS A 76 -1.18 14.54 -5.01
C LYS A 76 -0.86 14.51 -3.53
N LYS A 77 -1.85 14.17 -2.71
CA LYS A 77 -1.74 14.08 -1.25
C LYS A 77 -2.68 13.00 -0.74
N TYR A 78 -2.35 12.44 0.42
CA TYR A 78 -3.29 11.63 1.18
C TYR A 78 -3.21 12.00 2.66
N THR A 79 -4.33 11.76 3.36
CA THR A 79 -4.43 11.82 4.81
C THR A 79 -5.17 10.58 5.28
N ILE A 80 -4.62 9.87 6.27
CA ILE A 80 -5.34 8.78 6.94
C ILE A 80 -6.28 9.42 7.96
N GLU A 81 -7.59 9.31 7.75
CA GLU A 81 -8.59 9.86 8.68
C GLU A 81 -8.85 8.90 9.83
N THR A 82 -9.09 7.63 9.52
CA THR A 82 -9.38 6.60 10.51
C THR A 82 -8.79 5.27 10.07
N LEU A 83 -8.32 4.50 11.04
CA LEU A 83 -7.90 3.12 10.90
C LEU A 83 -8.59 2.35 12.03
N THR A 84 -9.33 1.31 11.68
CA THR A 84 -10.11 0.53 12.64
C THR A 84 -9.94 -0.95 12.36
N ILE A 85 -9.26 -1.65 13.25
CA ILE A 85 -9.17 -3.11 13.21
C ILE A 85 -10.49 -3.68 13.71
N LEU A 86 -11.12 -4.56 12.93
CA LEU A 86 -12.38 -5.20 13.30
C LEU A 86 -12.17 -6.20 14.45
N PRO A 87 -13.21 -6.53 15.24
CA PRO A 87 -13.07 -7.37 16.44
C PRO A 87 -12.42 -8.75 16.20
N SER A 88 -12.49 -9.27 14.97
CA SER A 88 -11.84 -10.53 14.61
C SER A 88 -10.30 -10.46 14.59
N GLY A 89 -9.72 -9.25 14.56
CA GLY A 89 -8.29 -9.01 14.38
C GLY A 89 -7.75 -9.43 13.01
N LYS A 90 -8.62 -9.85 12.08
CA LYS A 90 -8.26 -10.36 10.75
C LYS A 90 -8.64 -9.41 9.63
N GLU A 91 -9.42 -8.39 9.94
CA GLU A 91 -9.92 -7.41 8.98
C GLU A 91 -9.80 -6.02 9.58
N ALA A 92 -9.70 -5.01 8.73
CA ALA A 92 -9.67 -3.62 9.14
C ALA A 92 -10.27 -2.71 8.08
N ASP A 93 -10.90 -1.64 8.53
CA ASP A 93 -11.38 -0.57 7.66
C ASP A 93 -10.50 0.67 7.82
N VAL A 94 -10.13 1.24 6.67
CA VAL A 94 -9.29 2.46 6.60
C VAL A 94 -10.02 3.51 5.78
N ARG A 95 -10.12 4.73 6.31
CA ARG A 95 -10.65 5.90 5.59
C ARG A 95 -9.54 6.87 5.30
N LEU A 96 -9.46 7.30 4.06
CA LEU A 96 -8.50 8.26 3.56
C LEU A 96 -9.21 9.46 2.96
N LYS A 97 -8.59 10.63 3.06
CA LYS A 97 -8.82 11.77 2.18
C LYS A 97 -7.70 11.85 1.16
N LEU A 98 -8.05 12.07 -0.09
CA LEU A 98 -7.10 12.12 -1.20
C LEU A 98 -7.26 13.41 -1.99
N ASP A 99 -6.15 14.12 -2.20
CA ASP A 99 -6.14 15.17 -3.22
C ASP A 99 -5.82 14.51 -4.54
N ILE A 100 -6.79 14.48 -5.45
CA ILE A 100 -6.65 13.84 -6.76
C ILE A 100 -6.76 14.87 -7.87
N GLN A 101 -5.96 14.69 -8.91
CA GLN A 101 -6.07 15.45 -10.14
C GLN A 101 -6.58 14.55 -11.26
N PHE A 102 -7.67 14.95 -11.90
CA PHE A 102 -8.28 14.24 -13.02
C PHE A 102 -8.63 15.24 -14.12
N GLN A 103 -8.16 14.98 -15.35
CA GLN A 103 -8.39 15.84 -16.52
C GLN A 103 -8.05 17.33 -16.27
N GLY A 104 -6.97 17.60 -15.53
CA GLY A 104 -6.52 18.96 -15.21
C GLY A 104 -7.15 19.57 -13.96
N TYR A 105 -8.33 19.11 -13.54
CA TYR A 105 -9.02 19.57 -12.34
C TYR A 105 -8.48 18.87 -11.08
N THR A 106 -8.34 19.64 -10.00
CA THR A 106 -7.97 19.13 -8.68
C THR A 106 -9.22 18.99 -7.82
N PHE A 107 -9.40 17.81 -7.24
CA PHE A 107 -10.44 17.50 -6.27
C PHE A 107 -9.76 17.28 -4.91
N PRO A 108 -9.80 18.27 -4.01
CA PRO A 108 -9.24 18.13 -2.68
C PRO A 108 -10.11 17.20 -1.82
N ASP A 109 -9.47 16.55 -0.84
CA ASP A 109 -10.13 15.77 0.22
C ASP A 109 -11.15 14.71 -0.28
N ALA A 110 -10.93 14.15 -1.47
CA ALA A 110 -11.80 13.13 -2.04
C ALA A 110 -11.81 11.89 -1.13
N PRO A 111 -12.97 11.46 -0.60
CA PRO A 111 -13.03 10.39 0.37
C PRO A 111 -12.76 9.03 -0.29
N LYS A 112 -11.93 8.21 0.35
CA LYS A 112 -11.62 6.86 -0.09
C LYS A 112 -11.70 5.89 1.08
N LYS A 113 -12.57 4.89 0.94
CA LYS A 113 -12.62 3.73 1.84
C LYS A 113 -11.74 2.61 1.30
N GLN A 114 -11.01 1.96 2.20
CA GLN A 114 -10.22 0.77 1.95
C GLN A 114 -10.59 -0.27 2.99
N HIS A 115 -10.62 -1.53 2.58
CA HIS A 115 -10.85 -2.66 3.47
C HIS A 115 -9.64 -3.58 3.36
N TRP A 116 -9.06 -3.93 4.48
CA TRP A 116 -7.82 -4.68 4.60
C TRP A 116 -8.08 -6.02 5.28
N VAL A 117 -7.35 -7.04 4.85
CA VAL A 117 -7.41 -8.41 5.38
C VAL A 117 -6.02 -8.84 5.82
N ARG A 118 -5.95 -9.62 6.89
CA ARG A 118 -4.69 -10.14 7.42
C ARG A 118 -4.44 -11.56 6.90
N GLU A 119 -3.41 -11.73 6.09
CA GLU A 119 -2.95 -13.03 5.58
C GLU A 119 -1.56 -13.30 6.14
N LYS A 120 -1.35 -14.44 6.82
CA LYS A 120 -0.03 -14.84 7.38
C LYS A 120 0.67 -13.72 8.18
N ASN A 121 -0.08 -13.01 9.03
CA ASN A 121 0.35 -11.88 9.85
C ASN A 121 0.72 -10.59 9.10
N GLU A 122 0.46 -10.50 7.80
CA GLU A 122 0.61 -9.27 7.03
C GLU A 122 -0.74 -8.73 6.56
N TRP A 123 -0.82 -7.40 6.44
CA TRP A 123 -2.01 -6.72 5.95
C TRP A 123 -1.98 -6.55 4.44
N TYR A 124 -3.10 -6.89 3.81
CA TYR A 124 -3.34 -6.77 2.37
C TYR A 124 -4.65 -6.05 2.10
N LEU A 125 -4.67 -5.18 1.09
CA LEU A 125 -5.87 -4.52 0.62
C LEU A 125 -6.77 -5.54 -0.09
N LYS A 126 -8.02 -5.65 0.37
CA LYS A 126 -9.04 -6.46 -0.28
C LYS A 126 -9.39 -5.87 -1.65
N GLY A 127 -8.99 -6.57 -2.69
CA GLY A 127 -9.24 -6.20 -4.06
C GLY A 127 -10.72 -6.35 -4.42
N ASN A 128 -11.24 -5.37 -5.17
CA ASN A 128 -12.59 -5.47 -5.71
C ASN A 128 -12.56 -6.27 -7.01
N LEU A 129 -12.93 -7.55 -6.92
CA LEU A 129 -13.25 -8.36 -8.07
C LEU A 129 -14.69 -8.02 -8.47
N LYS A 130 -14.85 -7.13 -9.47
CA LYS A 130 -16.16 -6.94 -10.10
C LYS A 130 -16.62 -8.31 -10.61
N LYS A 131 -17.79 -8.79 -10.17
CA LYS A 131 -18.47 -9.90 -10.83
C LYS A 131 -18.65 -9.51 -12.30
N SER A 132 -18.25 -10.36 -13.24
CA SER A 132 -18.56 -10.16 -14.65
C SER A 132 -20.06 -9.92 -14.77
N ASN A 133 -20.46 -8.78 -15.31
CA ASN A 133 -21.87 -8.52 -15.55
C ASN A 133 -22.34 -9.52 -16.62
N PRO A 134 -23.30 -10.42 -16.37
CA PRO A 134 -23.74 -11.41 -17.35
C PRO A 134 -24.36 -10.79 -18.61
N PHE A 135 -24.65 -9.48 -18.58
CA PHE A 135 -25.19 -8.71 -19.70
C PHE A 135 -24.13 -7.93 -20.50
N SER A 136 -22.84 -8.11 -20.22
CA SER A 136 -21.77 -7.55 -21.05
C SER A 136 -21.54 -8.42 -22.30
N SER A 137 -22.58 -8.65 -23.09
CA SER A 137 -22.44 -9.22 -24.43
C SER A 137 -21.68 -8.23 -25.30
N SER A 138 -20.61 -8.73 -25.93
CA SER A 138 -19.86 -8.11 -27.02
C SER A 138 -20.76 -7.24 -27.91
N GLN A 139 -20.62 -5.92 -27.80
CA GLN A 139 -21.01 -5.04 -28.90
C GLN A 139 -20.03 -5.29 -30.04
N THR A 140 -20.35 -6.27 -30.88
CA THR A 140 -19.78 -6.37 -32.22
C THR A 140 -20.26 -5.14 -32.97
N THR A 141 -19.41 -4.11 -33.04
CA THR A 141 -19.61 -3.00 -33.96
C THR A 141 -19.66 -3.57 -35.38
N PRO A 142 -20.73 -3.33 -36.16
CA PRO A 142 -20.72 -3.70 -37.56
C PRO A 142 -19.67 -2.81 -38.24
N LYS A 143 -18.70 -3.44 -38.92
CA LYS A 143 -17.81 -2.74 -39.84
C LYS A 143 -18.68 -2.07 -40.91
N LYS A 144 -18.55 -0.75 -41.04
CA LYS A 144 -18.91 -0.03 -42.27
C LYS A 144 -17.84 -0.28 -43.32
#